data_AF-A0A9D5W140-F1
#
_entry.id   AF-A0A9D5W140-F1
#
_cell.length_a   1.000
_cell.length_b   1.000
_cell.length_c   1.000
_cell.angle_alpha   90.00
_cell.angle_beta   90.00
_cell.angle_gamma   90.00
#
_symmetry.space_group_name_H-M   'P 1'
#
loop_
_entity.id
_entity.type
_entity.pdbx_description
1 polymer ?
#
loop_
_entity_poly.entity_id
_entity_poly.type
_entity_poly.pdbx_seq_one_letter_code
_entity_poly.pdbx_strand_id
1 'polypeptide(L)'
;MSDNLTSSTKSDNVFSTFPLIISAATAAIILTANMLPIDNRHPYKIPKDRSYYDSTTENNDTNMTNFSKGKDSMKNTSFEGTMNVEDTSLIQQFLDKHSIDRLENFKKIPSGWDEDESLQLNNDTIKTMEEFLNNLLDFNLIFNKRPSIFLTNEGNVALGWENIDGKSIELEFMKDKIEYYIESIEMEDFINKTPIKINKLISELYKEKYLIKKGT
;
A
#
# COMPACT_ATOMS: atom_id res chain seq x y z
N MET A 1 36.90 54.06 -54.86
CA MET A 1 35.53 54.45 -55.22
C MET A 1 34.61 53.30 -54.83
N SER A 2 33.67 53.58 -53.93
CA SER A 2 32.40 52.86 -53.72
C SER A 2 32.43 51.40 -53.25
N ASP A 3 31.58 50.90 -52.37
CA ASP A 3 30.64 51.45 -51.38
C ASP A 3 30.26 50.29 -50.44
N ASN A 4 29.93 50.64 -49.19
CA ASN A 4 29.30 49.76 -48.20
C ASN A 4 28.01 49.11 -48.72
N LEU A 5 27.69 47.91 -48.21
CA LEU A 5 26.30 47.53 -47.88
C LEU A 5 26.26 46.35 -46.90
N THR A 6 25.92 46.67 -45.66
CA THR A 6 25.49 45.77 -44.59
C THR A 6 24.02 45.39 -44.81
N SER A 7 23.68 44.10 -44.72
CA SER A 7 22.28 43.66 -44.62
C SER A 7 22.04 42.98 -43.27
N SER A 8 21.35 43.72 -42.40
CA SER A 8 20.75 43.27 -41.15
C SER A 8 19.40 42.63 -41.45
N THR A 9 19.22 41.36 -41.10
CA THR A 9 17.91 40.68 -41.15
C THR A 9 17.29 40.70 -39.75
N LYS A 10 16.32 41.60 -39.55
CA LYS A 10 15.33 41.55 -38.47
C LYS A 10 14.37 40.40 -38.77
N SER A 11 14.24 39.44 -37.85
CA SER A 11 13.16 38.45 -37.84
C SER A 11 12.09 38.91 -36.87
N ASP A 12 10.93 39.29 -37.40
CA ASP A 12 9.75 39.64 -36.62
C ASP A 12 9.07 38.35 -36.10
N ASN A 13 9.24 38.08 -34.81
CA ASN A 13 8.45 37.05 -34.11
C ASN A 13 7.12 37.66 -33.68
N VAL A 14 6.08 37.39 -34.47
CA VAL A 14 4.69 37.71 -34.17
C VAL A 14 4.19 36.72 -33.12
N PHE A 15 4.15 37.15 -31.86
CA PHE A 15 3.47 36.43 -30.79
C PHE A 15 1.96 36.46 -31.03
N SER A 16 1.40 35.31 -31.41
CA SER A 16 -0.03 35.05 -31.47
C SER A 16 -0.60 35.02 -30.05
N THR A 17 -1.35 36.05 -29.69
CA THR A 17 -2.18 36.11 -28.48
C THR A 17 -3.47 35.33 -28.72
N PHE A 18 -3.61 34.19 -28.06
CA PHE A 18 -4.90 33.50 -27.93
C PHE A 18 -5.71 34.16 -26.80
N PRO A 19 -6.97 34.56 -27.03
CA PRO A 19 -7.85 35.01 -25.95
C PRO A 19 -8.29 33.81 -25.10
N LEU A 20 -8.01 33.89 -23.80
CA LEU A 20 -8.50 32.96 -22.79
C LEU A 20 -10.00 33.28 -22.55
N ILE A 21 -10.89 32.55 -23.22
CA ILE A 21 -12.33 32.61 -22.93
C ILE A 21 -12.60 31.72 -21.72
N ILE A 22 -12.60 32.32 -20.52
CA ILE A 22 -13.16 31.69 -19.32
C ILE A 22 -14.68 31.88 -19.40
N SER A 23 -15.38 30.84 -19.85
CA SER A 23 -16.84 30.78 -19.76
C SER A 23 -17.23 30.43 -18.32
N ALA A 24 -17.79 31.40 -17.61
CA ALA A 24 -18.51 31.19 -16.38
C ALA A 24 -19.91 30.66 -16.72
N ALA A 25 -20.09 29.34 -16.67
CA ALA A 25 -21.40 28.71 -16.72
C ALA A 25 -21.72 28.12 -15.34
N THR A 26 -22.37 28.94 -14.54
CA THR A 26 -23.08 28.54 -13.32
C THR A 26 -24.26 27.67 -13.73
N ALA A 27 -24.19 26.36 -13.51
CA ALA A 27 -25.34 25.47 -13.59
C ALA A 27 -25.69 24.98 -12.19
N ALA A 28 -26.70 25.62 -11.59
CA ALA A 28 -27.41 25.05 -10.47
C ALA A 28 -28.23 23.85 -10.98
N ILE A 29 -27.81 22.64 -10.64
CA ILE A 29 -28.56 21.42 -10.92
C ILE A 29 -29.05 20.88 -9.58
N ILE A 30 -30.35 21.05 -9.35
CA ILE A 30 -31.12 20.29 -8.38
C ILE A 30 -31.39 18.94 -9.05
N LEU A 31 -30.77 17.87 -8.58
CA LEU A 31 -31.14 16.50 -8.96
C LEU A 31 -31.71 15.78 -7.75
N THR A 32 -32.98 15.41 -7.86
CA THR A 32 -33.72 14.57 -6.93
C THR A 32 -33.18 13.14 -6.97
N ALA A 33 -32.92 12.60 -5.78
CA ALA A 33 -32.53 11.21 -5.57
C ALA A 33 -33.65 10.26 -6.04
N ASN A 34 -33.32 9.40 -7.00
CA ASN A 34 -34.01 8.14 -7.21
C ASN A 34 -33.02 7.02 -6.92
N MET A 35 -33.02 6.57 -5.66
CA MET A 35 -32.43 5.30 -5.26
C MET A 35 -33.18 4.16 -5.95
N LEU A 36 -32.45 3.38 -6.75
CA LEU A 36 -32.76 1.98 -6.97
C LEU A 36 -31.56 1.16 -6.47
N PRO A 37 -31.80 0.04 -5.74
CA PRO A 37 -30.73 -0.77 -5.20
C PRO A 37 -30.14 -1.60 -6.34
N ILE A 38 -28.93 -1.24 -6.77
CA ILE A 38 -28.11 -2.15 -7.57
C ILE A 38 -27.34 -3.01 -6.57
N ASP A 39 -28.00 -4.06 -6.11
CA ASP A 39 -27.33 -5.21 -5.51
C ASP A 39 -26.93 -6.15 -6.65
N ASN A 40 -25.68 -6.00 -7.10
CA ASN A 40 -24.96 -7.00 -7.86
C ASN A 40 -23.51 -6.99 -7.37
N ARG A 41 -23.34 -7.30 -6.08
CA ARG A 41 -22.07 -7.77 -5.55
C ARG A 41 -21.87 -9.17 -6.13
N HIS A 42 -20.89 -9.35 -7.01
CA HIS A 42 -20.12 -10.57 -6.92
C HIS A 42 -19.08 -10.33 -5.83
N PRO A 43 -19.30 -10.80 -4.59
CA PRO A 43 -18.23 -10.79 -3.63
C PRO A 43 -17.14 -11.70 -4.19
N TYR A 44 -15.94 -11.15 -4.41
CA TYR A 44 -14.78 -11.92 -4.04
C TYR A 44 -15.05 -12.35 -2.60
N LYS A 45 -15.20 -13.66 -2.38
CA LYS A 45 -15.40 -14.19 -1.04
C LYS A 45 -14.10 -13.91 -0.31
N ILE A 46 -14.04 -12.79 0.42
CA ILE A 46 -13.29 -12.76 1.67
C ILE A 46 -13.73 -14.04 2.38
N PRO A 47 -12.82 -14.99 2.70
CA PRO A 47 -13.19 -16.21 3.40
C PRO A 47 -14.06 -15.80 4.59
N LYS A 48 -15.31 -16.31 4.62
CA LYS A 48 -16.32 -15.92 5.61
C LYS A 48 -15.91 -16.30 7.05
N ASP A 49 -14.76 -16.94 7.22
CA ASP A 49 -14.18 -17.32 8.51
C ASP A 49 -13.01 -16.43 8.97
N ARG A 50 -12.66 -15.33 8.27
CA ARG A 50 -11.68 -14.33 8.80
C ARG A 50 -12.29 -13.37 9.83
N SER A 51 -13.03 -13.89 10.80
CA SER A 51 -13.34 -13.18 12.04
C SER A 51 -12.34 -13.61 13.11
N TYR A 52 -11.12 -13.09 13.16
CA TYR A 52 -10.16 -13.24 14.28
C TYR A 52 -8.89 -12.46 13.87
N TYR A 53 -8.32 -11.46 14.56
CA TYR A 53 -8.29 -11.07 15.96
C TYR A 53 -8.80 -9.63 16.16
N ASP A 54 -9.84 -9.44 16.97
CA ASP A 54 -9.97 -8.27 17.82
C ASP A 54 -9.77 -8.74 19.27
N SER A 55 -8.51 -8.88 19.69
CA SER A 55 -8.17 -9.17 21.08
C SER A 55 -8.03 -7.86 21.86
N THR A 56 -9.12 -7.11 21.97
CA THR A 56 -9.30 -6.27 23.15
C THR A 56 -10.03 -7.09 24.20
N THR A 57 -9.32 -7.65 25.19
CA THR A 57 -9.81 -7.69 26.59
C THR A 57 -8.77 -8.25 27.57
N GLU A 58 -8.67 -7.51 28.67
CA GLU A 58 -8.65 -7.99 30.06
C GLU A 58 -7.58 -8.99 30.53
N ASN A 59 -6.77 -8.46 31.46
CA ASN A 59 -6.20 -9.13 32.62
C ASN A 59 -6.83 -10.49 32.94
N ASN A 60 -6.05 -11.57 32.83
CA ASN A 60 -6.21 -12.75 33.68
C ASN A 60 -4.86 -13.46 33.86
N ASP A 61 -4.32 -13.36 35.08
CA ASP A 61 -3.33 -14.29 35.60
C ASP A 61 -3.96 -15.68 35.66
N THR A 62 -3.46 -16.64 34.91
CA THR A 62 -3.70 -18.05 35.23
C THR A 62 -2.53 -18.93 34.84
N ASN A 63 -1.95 -19.54 35.86
CA ASN A 63 -0.90 -20.55 35.80
C ASN A 63 -1.29 -21.72 34.88
N MET A 64 -0.49 -22.02 33.86
CA MET A 64 -0.46 -23.33 33.22
C MET A 64 0.84 -24.07 33.59
N THR A 65 0.67 -25.20 34.26
CA THR A 65 1.71 -26.15 34.61
C THR A 65 1.85 -27.24 33.55
N ASN A 66 3.12 -27.64 33.34
CA ASN A 66 3.60 -28.94 32.85
C ASN A 66 3.24 -29.38 31.42
N PHE A 67 4.16 -29.11 30.49
CA PHE A 67 4.34 -29.95 29.29
C PHE A 67 5.65 -30.74 29.36
N SER A 68 5.51 -32.04 29.12
CA SER A 68 6.53 -33.08 29.25
C SER A 68 7.53 -33.07 28.07
N LYS A 69 8.78 -33.39 28.38
CA LYS A 69 9.95 -33.37 27.50
C LYS A 69 9.88 -34.44 26.40
N GLY A 70 9.72 -34.00 25.14
CA GLY A 70 10.22 -34.70 23.96
C GLY A 70 11.53 -34.04 23.52
N LYS A 71 12.65 -34.77 23.64
CA LYS A 71 13.98 -34.30 23.22
C LYS A 71 14.21 -34.68 21.76
N ASP A 72 13.82 -33.81 20.84
CA ASP A 72 14.36 -33.83 19.48
C ASP A 72 15.12 -32.53 19.23
N SER A 73 16.39 -32.69 18.85
CA SER A 73 17.38 -31.65 18.69
C SER A 73 17.08 -30.84 17.41
N MET A 74 16.16 -29.89 17.50
CA MET A 74 16.08 -28.79 16.54
C MET A 74 17.23 -27.83 16.80
N LYS A 75 18.08 -27.66 15.80
CA LYS A 75 19.15 -26.66 15.79
C LYS A 75 18.48 -25.27 15.75
N ASN A 76 18.35 -24.63 16.91
CA ASN A 76 18.02 -23.21 17.00
C ASN A 76 19.11 -22.42 16.28
N THR A 77 18.84 -21.98 15.05
CA THR A 77 19.56 -20.88 14.43
C THR A 77 19.14 -19.62 15.17
N SER A 78 19.87 -19.27 16.24
CA SER A 78 19.73 -17.97 16.89
C SER A 78 20.20 -16.90 15.91
N PHE A 79 19.26 -16.30 15.20
CA PHE A 79 19.52 -15.15 14.35
C PHE A 79 19.58 -13.91 15.25
N GLU A 80 20.76 -13.64 15.81
CA GLU A 80 21.09 -12.37 16.47
C GLU A 80 21.38 -11.30 15.40
N GLY A 81 20.37 -11.01 14.57
CA GLY A 81 20.32 -9.77 13.82
C GLY A 81 19.73 -8.70 14.71
N THR A 82 20.54 -8.07 15.56
CA THR A 82 20.12 -6.86 16.27
C THR A 82 19.90 -5.77 15.23
N MET A 83 18.65 -5.59 14.79
CA MET A 83 18.25 -4.38 14.08
C MET A 83 18.65 -3.18 14.94
N ASN A 84 19.46 -2.27 14.38
CA ASN A 84 19.78 -1.02 15.05
C ASN A 84 18.46 -0.32 15.38
N VAL A 85 18.27 0.03 16.65
CA VAL A 85 17.02 0.62 17.17
C VAL A 85 16.62 1.91 16.41
N GLU A 86 17.57 2.56 15.74
CA GLU A 86 17.33 3.74 14.90
C GLU A 86 16.56 3.44 13.59
N ASP A 87 16.63 2.22 13.03
CA ASP A 87 15.93 1.85 11.78
C ASP A 87 14.44 1.58 11.99
N THR A 88 13.97 1.48 13.24
CA THR A 88 12.52 1.35 13.53
C THR A 88 11.71 2.61 13.21
N SER A 89 12.41 3.72 12.89
CA SER A 89 11.84 5.03 12.62
C SER A 89 10.84 5.05 11.45
N LEU A 90 11.12 4.36 10.33
CA LEU A 90 10.29 4.51 9.13
C LEU A 90 8.98 3.72 9.24
N ILE A 91 9.04 2.43 9.60
CA ILE A 91 7.81 1.65 9.85
C ILE A 91 6.89 2.36 10.86
N GLN A 92 7.45 2.97 11.91
CA GLN A 92 6.68 3.73 12.90
C GLN A 92 6.01 5.00 12.36
N GLN A 93 6.56 5.60 11.29
CA GLN A 93 5.95 6.72 10.59
C GLN A 93 4.75 6.27 9.75
N PHE A 94 4.84 5.10 9.12
CA PHE A 94 3.84 4.58 8.17
C PHE A 94 2.70 3.79 8.84
N LEU A 95 3.03 2.92 9.78
CA LEU A 95 2.09 2.02 10.45
C LEU A 95 1.63 2.60 11.78
N ASP A 96 0.38 2.36 12.16
CA ASP A 96 -0.06 2.68 13.52
C ASP A 96 0.53 1.71 14.54
N LYS A 97 0.42 2.08 15.83
CA LYS A 97 0.91 1.27 16.94
C LYS A 97 0.35 -0.16 16.87
N HIS A 98 -0.92 -0.31 16.55
CA HIS A 98 -1.57 -1.62 16.49
C HIS A 98 -0.97 -2.52 15.40
N SER A 99 -0.71 -1.96 14.23
CA SER A 99 -0.09 -2.66 13.11
C SER A 99 1.35 -3.05 13.41
N ILE A 100 2.10 -2.21 14.12
CA ILE A 100 3.45 -2.53 14.59
C ILE A 100 3.41 -3.70 15.58
N ASP A 101 2.53 -3.63 16.58
CA ASP A 101 2.36 -4.71 17.57
C ASP A 101 1.97 -6.03 16.86
N ARG A 102 1.14 -5.94 15.82
CA ARG A 102 0.74 -7.09 15.01
C ARG A 102 1.90 -7.67 14.20
N LEU A 103 2.74 -6.85 13.59
CA LEU A 103 3.95 -7.28 12.89
C LEU A 103 4.93 -8.00 13.83
N GLU A 104 5.13 -7.47 15.04
CA GLU A 104 5.94 -8.14 16.06
C GLU A 104 5.33 -9.46 16.54
N ASN A 105 4.00 -9.58 16.53
CA ASN A 105 3.33 -10.83 16.81
C ASN A 105 3.47 -11.85 15.67
N PHE A 106 3.42 -11.43 14.40
CA PHE A 106 3.62 -12.32 13.24
C PHE A 106 4.97 -13.06 13.30
N LYS A 107 6.03 -12.41 13.80
CA LYS A 107 7.35 -13.04 14.00
C LYS A 107 7.32 -14.27 14.95
N LYS A 108 6.31 -14.35 15.81
CA LYS A 108 6.16 -15.40 16.83
C LYS A 108 5.21 -16.52 16.39
N ILE A 109 4.45 -16.31 15.31
CA ILE A 109 3.46 -17.27 14.83
C ILE A 109 4.21 -18.44 14.16
N PRO A 110 4.00 -19.70 14.59
CA PRO A 110 4.59 -20.86 13.93
C PRO A 110 3.87 -21.16 12.60
N SER A 111 4.49 -21.96 11.73
CA SER A 111 3.77 -22.56 10.59
C SER A 111 2.57 -23.40 11.07
N GLY A 112 1.55 -23.54 10.23
CA GLY A 112 0.33 -24.30 10.54
C GLY A 112 -0.71 -23.53 11.36
N TRP A 113 -0.61 -22.20 11.38
CA TRP A 113 -1.48 -21.30 12.16
C TRP A 113 -2.84 -21.02 11.50
N ASP A 114 -2.93 -21.19 10.18
CA ASP A 114 -4.15 -21.04 9.38
C ASP A 114 -4.24 -22.28 8.49
N GLU A 115 -4.67 -23.38 9.10
CA GLU A 115 -4.64 -24.74 8.53
C GLU A 115 -3.22 -25.30 8.39
N ASP A 116 -3.09 -26.59 8.03
CA ASP A 116 -1.81 -27.33 8.00
C ASP A 116 -0.82 -26.80 6.93
N GLU A 117 -1.24 -25.85 6.08
CA GLU A 117 -0.45 -25.34 4.95
C GLU A 117 0.19 -23.97 5.20
N SER A 118 -0.18 -23.25 6.27
CA SER A 118 0.33 -21.89 6.45
C SER A 118 1.81 -21.86 6.86
N LEU A 119 2.55 -20.92 6.27
CA LEU A 119 3.98 -20.75 6.52
C LEU A 119 4.23 -19.72 7.63
N GLN A 120 5.38 -19.87 8.27
CA GLN A 120 5.90 -18.84 9.17
C GLN A 120 6.30 -17.59 8.37
N LEU A 121 6.22 -16.43 9.01
CA LEU A 121 6.67 -15.15 8.45
C LEU A 121 8.07 -15.24 7.84
N ASN A 122 8.18 -14.90 6.55
CA ASN A 122 9.43 -14.79 5.84
C ASN A 122 10.01 -13.38 6.01
N ASN A 123 11.15 -13.27 6.70
CA ASN A 123 11.81 -11.98 6.97
C ASN A 123 12.22 -11.20 5.71
N ASP A 124 12.39 -11.84 4.55
CA ASP A 124 12.69 -11.13 3.30
C ASP A 124 11.51 -10.29 2.80
N THR A 125 10.28 -10.59 3.24
CA THR A 125 9.07 -9.83 2.89
C THR A 125 8.99 -8.52 3.66
N ILE A 126 9.39 -8.53 4.94
CA ILE A 126 9.52 -7.31 5.76
C ILE A 126 10.51 -6.34 5.13
N LYS A 127 11.68 -6.84 4.70
CA LYS A 127 12.69 -6.01 4.01
C LYS A 127 12.15 -5.41 2.71
N THR A 128 11.39 -6.18 1.94
CA THR A 128 10.79 -5.68 0.69
C THR A 128 9.73 -4.62 0.95
N MET A 129 8.94 -4.78 2.02
CA MET A 129 8.02 -3.75 2.50
C MET A 129 8.77 -2.49 2.95
N GLU A 130 9.84 -2.61 3.75
CA GLU A 130 10.67 -1.48 4.18
C GLU A 130 11.27 -0.74 2.98
N GLU A 131 11.83 -1.46 2.02
CA GLU A 131 12.36 -0.89 0.77
C GLU A 131 11.26 -0.11 0.03
N PHE A 132 10.04 -0.64 -0.08
CA PHE A 132 8.92 0.06 -0.70
C PHE A 132 8.56 1.34 0.07
N LEU A 133 8.41 1.27 1.39
CA LEU A 133 8.09 2.41 2.25
C LEU A 133 9.17 3.50 2.18
N ASN A 134 10.44 3.12 2.09
CA ASN A 134 11.56 4.05 1.95
C ASN A 134 11.55 4.82 0.61
N ASN A 135 10.87 4.31 -0.42
CA ASN A 135 10.70 5.00 -1.70
C ASN A 135 9.46 5.92 -1.70
N LEU A 136 8.64 5.92 -0.64
CA LEU A 136 7.51 6.82 -0.53
C LEU A 136 7.97 8.22 -0.10
N LEU A 137 7.79 9.20 -0.99
CA LEU A 137 8.20 10.60 -0.73
C LEU A 137 7.32 11.29 0.32
N ASP A 138 6.01 10.99 0.32
CA ASP A 138 5.08 11.52 1.32
C ASP A 138 3.89 10.55 1.47
N PHE A 139 3.81 9.99 2.67
CA PHE A 139 2.76 9.08 3.09
C PHE A 139 1.36 9.66 2.93
N ASN A 140 1.18 10.92 3.31
CA ASN A 140 -0.13 11.57 3.32
C ASN A 140 -0.66 11.80 1.92
N LEU A 141 0.13 11.54 0.87
CA LEU A 141 -0.30 11.64 -0.51
C LEU A 141 -0.74 10.30 -1.12
N ILE A 142 -0.59 9.18 -0.42
CA ILE A 142 -1.10 7.88 -0.88
C ILE A 142 -2.22 7.42 0.05
N PHE A 143 -1.96 7.52 1.35
CA PHE A 143 -2.84 6.97 2.37
C PHE A 143 -3.77 8.05 2.90
N ASN A 144 -5.07 7.78 2.94
CA ASN A 144 -6.04 8.64 3.66
C ASN A 144 -6.17 8.20 5.13
N LYS A 145 -5.89 6.93 5.38
CA LYS A 145 -5.84 6.28 6.69
C LYS A 145 -4.60 5.40 6.71
N ARG A 146 -4.07 5.11 7.89
CA ARG A 146 -2.92 4.21 8.01
C ARG A 146 -3.29 2.81 7.47
N PRO A 147 -2.42 2.18 6.67
CA PRO A 147 -2.69 0.85 6.15
C PRO A 147 -2.68 -0.17 7.29
N SER A 148 -3.53 -1.17 7.17
CA SER A 148 -3.52 -2.36 8.02
C SER A 148 -2.48 -3.35 7.50
N ILE A 149 -1.84 -4.08 8.42
CA ILE A 149 -0.87 -5.14 8.08
C ILE A 149 -1.45 -6.53 8.33
N PHE A 150 -1.10 -7.46 7.45
CA PHE A 150 -1.57 -8.85 7.44
C PHE A 150 -0.41 -9.82 7.20
N LEU A 151 -0.56 -11.05 7.69
CA LEU A 151 0.29 -12.19 7.37
C LEU A 151 -0.52 -13.10 6.44
N THR A 152 0.02 -13.41 5.26
CA THR A 152 -0.62 -14.33 4.33
C THR A 152 -0.25 -15.77 4.65
N ASN A 153 -1.01 -16.73 4.11
CA ASN A 153 -0.77 -18.16 4.36
C ASN A 153 0.57 -18.62 3.79
N GLU A 154 1.13 -17.86 2.85
CA GLU A 154 2.46 -18.10 2.28
C GLU A 154 3.60 -17.50 3.13
N GLY A 155 3.27 -16.92 4.30
CA GLY A 155 4.25 -16.30 5.19
C GLY A 155 4.71 -14.93 4.69
N ASN A 156 3.96 -14.29 3.79
CA ASN A 156 4.27 -12.94 3.31
C ASN A 156 3.58 -11.87 4.14
N VAL A 157 4.14 -10.67 4.14
CA VAL A 157 3.49 -9.48 4.70
C VAL A 157 2.64 -8.85 3.62
N ALA A 158 1.42 -8.43 3.97
CA ALA A 158 0.59 -7.61 3.11
C ALA A 158 0.14 -6.32 3.81
N LEU A 159 -0.02 -5.25 3.03
CA LEU A 159 -0.61 -3.97 3.45
C LEU A 159 -1.93 -3.75 2.73
N GLY A 160 -2.98 -3.39 3.46
CA GLY A 160 -4.30 -3.09 2.91
C GLY A 160 -4.84 -1.75 3.42
N TRP A 161 -5.45 -0.96 2.54
CA TRP A 161 -6.15 0.27 2.89
C TRP A 161 -7.26 0.61 1.90
N GLU A 162 -8.10 1.57 2.24
CA GLU A 162 -9.14 2.10 1.36
C GLU A 162 -8.70 3.44 0.73
N ASN A 163 -9.00 3.62 -0.55
CA ASN A 163 -8.87 4.91 -1.22
C ASN A 163 -9.98 5.89 -0.75
N ILE A 164 -10.06 7.08 -1.36
CA ILE A 164 -11.07 8.10 -0.96
C ILE A 164 -12.52 7.69 -1.26
N ASP A 165 -12.73 6.74 -2.18
CA ASP A 165 -14.06 6.19 -2.52
C ASP A 165 -14.44 4.97 -1.67
N GLY A 166 -13.60 4.59 -0.72
CA GLY A 166 -13.79 3.36 0.06
C GLY A 166 -13.47 2.08 -0.73
N LYS A 167 -12.73 2.19 -1.85
CA LYS A 167 -12.26 1.03 -2.63
C LYS A 167 -10.95 0.51 -2.07
N SER A 168 -10.85 -0.81 -1.98
CA SER A 168 -9.69 -1.51 -1.41
C SER A 168 -8.47 -1.41 -2.32
N ILE A 169 -7.31 -1.20 -1.69
CA ILE A 169 -6.00 -1.36 -2.28
C ILE A 169 -5.22 -2.30 -1.37
N GLU A 170 -4.63 -3.33 -1.95
CA GLU A 170 -3.83 -4.34 -1.26
C GLU A 170 -2.48 -4.50 -1.94
N LEU A 171 -1.41 -4.60 -1.15
CA LEU A 171 -0.05 -4.89 -1.58
C LEU A 171 0.46 -6.11 -0.81
N GLU A 172 0.84 -7.17 -1.50
CA GLU A 172 1.53 -8.32 -0.89
C GLU A 172 3.02 -8.28 -1.24
N PHE A 173 3.87 -8.29 -0.21
CA PHE A 173 5.31 -8.18 -0.35
C PHE A 173 5.92 -9.57 -0.34
N MET A 174 6.53 -9.96 -1.46
CA MET A 174 7.31 -11.20 -1.57
C MET A 174 8.80 -10.88 -1.59
N LYS A 175 9.65 -11.90 -1.63
CA LYS A 175 11.11 -11.71 -1.60
C LYS A 175 11.66 -10.89 -2.77
N ASP A 176 11.07 -11.04 -3.96
CA ASP A 176 11.57 -10.53 -5.23
C ASP A 176 10.56 -9.67 -6.01
N LYS A 177 9.30 -9.66 -5.57
CA LYS A 177 8.21 -8.92 -6.18
C LYS A 177 7.23 -8.35 -5.15
N ILE A 178 6.40 -7.43 -5.62
CA ILE A 178 5.24 -6.90 -4.90
C ILE A 178 4.04 -7.19 -5.79
N GLU A 179 3.09 -7.96 -5.28
CA GLU A 179 1.78 -8.16 -5.91
C GLU A 179 0.84 -7.09 -5.40
N TYR A 180 -0.08 -6.64 -6.25
CA TYR A 180 -1.01 -5.60 -5.88
C TYR A 180 -2.38 -5.78 -6.50
N TYR A 181 -3.39 -5.37 -5.75
CA TYR A 181 -4.77 -5.30 -6.18
C TYR A 181 -5.33 -3.89 -5.92
N ILE A 182 -5.96 -3.30 -6.95
CA ILE A 182 -6.61 -1.99 -6.89
C ILE A 182 -8.06 -2.14 -7.33
N GLU A 183 -8.99 -2.13 -6.37
CA GLU A 183 -10.40 -2.45 -6.61
C GLU A 183 -11.10 -1.42 -7.51
N SER A 184 -10.75 -0.13 -7.43
CA SER A 184 -11.38 0.95 -8.23
C SER A 184 -11.31 0.73 -9.74
N ILE A 185 -10.27 0.02 -10.20
CA ILE A 185 -10.01 -0.27 -11.61
C ILE A 185 -9.93 -1.77 -11.90
N GLU A 186 -10.33 -2.62 -10.94
CA GLU A 186 -10.26 -4.09 -11.01
C GLU A 186 -8.90 -4.60 -11.50
N MET A 187 -7.81 -3.97 -11.06
CA MET A 187 -6.46 -4.30 -11.51
C MET A 187 -5.75 -5.19 -10.48
N GLU A 188 -5.35 -6.38 -10.93
CA GLU A 188 -4.46 -7.29 -10.23
C GLU A 188 -3.20 -7.49 -11.09
N ASP A 189 -2.02 -7.20 -10.55
CA ASP A 189 -0.74 -7.37 -11.25
C ASP A 189 0.41 -7.45 -10.24
N PHE A 190 1.64 -7.57 -10.72
CA PHE A 190 2.84 -7.58 -9.88
C PHE A 190 3.98 -6.77 -10.49
N ILE A 191 4.89 -6.32 -9.63
CA ILE A 191 6.15 -5.72 -10.03
C ILE A 191 7.34 -6.41 -9.38
N ASN A 192 8.43 -6.57 -10.12
CA ASN A 192 9.72 -6.94 -9.51
C ASN A 192 10.25 -5.79 -8.66
N LYS A 193 10.98 -6.10 -7.58
CA LYS A 193 11.55 -5.12 -6.63
C LYS A 193 12.74 -4.31 -7.15
N THR A 194 12.55 -3.66 -8.30
CA THR A 194 13.53 -2.72 -8.85
C THR A 194 13.07 -1.29 -8.57
N PRO A 195 13.97 -0.34 -8.28
CA PRO A 195 13.58 1.04 -7.97
C PRO A 195 12.68 1.68 -9.03
N ILE A 196 12.95 1.42 -10.32
CA ILE A 196 12.14 1.94 -11.44
C ILE A 196 10.71 1.41 -11.39
N LYS A 197 10.53 0.12 -11.10
CA LYS A 197 9.20 -0.51 -11.05
C LYS A 197 8.43 -0.10 -9.80
N ILE A 198 9.11 0.01 -8.65
CA ILE A 198 8.54 0.54 -7.41
C ILE A 198 8.02 1.96 -7.64
N ASN A 199 8.82 2.85 -8.22
CA ASN A 199 8.39 4.22 -8.53
C ASN A 199 7.20 4.27 -9.51
N LYS A 200 7.13 3.32 -10.45
CA LYS A 200 5.97 3.17 -11.33
C LYS A 200 4.72 2.81 -10.53
N LEU A 201 4.78 1.79 -9.68
CA LEU A 201 3.63 1.39 -8.83
C LEU A 201 3.20 2.54 -7.93
N ILE A 202 4.14 3.20 -7.26
CA ILE A 202 3.88 4.39 -6.45
C ILE A 202 3.12 5.45 -7.26
N SER A 203 3.56 5.73 -8.49
CA SER A 203 2.89 6.69 -9.38
C SER A 203 1.46 6.27 -9.74
N GLU A 204 1.17 4.98 -9.87
CA GLU A 204 -0.22 4.49 -10.07
C GLU A 204 -1.05 4.68 -8.80
N LEU A 205 -0.51 4.34 -7.62
CA LEU A 205 -1.18 4.56 -6.33
C LEU A 205 -1.50 6.04 -6.08
N TYR A 206 -0.61 6.95 -6.51
CA TYR A 206 -0.88 8.39 -6.49
C TYR A 206 -2.08 8.77 -7.36
N LYS A 207 -2.22 8.20 -8.55
CA LYS A 207 -3.37 8.47 -9.42
C LYS A 207 -4.67 8.06 -8.74
N GLU A 208 -4.70 6.95 -8.00
CA GLU A 208 -5.89 6.52 -7.25
C GLU A 208 -6.34 7.52 -6.18
N LYS A 209 -5.43 8.34 -5.66
CA LYS A 209 -5.82 9.44 -4.76
C LYS A 209 -6.35 10.67 -5.51
N TYR A 210 -5.84 10.94 -6.71
CA TYR A 210 -6.07 12.21 -7.43
C TYR A 210 -6.99 12.11 -8.66
N LEU A 211 -7.36 10.91 -9.11
CA LEU A 211 -8.24 10.71 -10.28
C LEU A 211 -9.68 11.20 -10.04
N ILE A 212 -10.01 11.62 -8.83
CA ILE A 212 -11.33 12.16 -8.48
C ILE A 212 -11.29 13.67 -8.51
N LYS A 213 -11.39 14.24 -9.72
CA LYS A 213 -11.94 15.60 -9.94
C LYS A 213 -12.16 16.00 -11.40
N LYS A 214 -11.87 15.13 -12.37
CA LYS A 214 -11.95 15.52 -13.80
C LYS A 214 -13.14 14.94 -14.58
N GLY A 215 -14.13 14.33 -13.94
CA GLY A 215 -15.15 13.53 -14.64
C GLY A 215 -16.61 13.64 -14.21
N THR A 216 -17.03 14.72 -13.55
CA THR A 216 -18.46 14.97 -13.23
C THR A 216 -18.81 16.43 -13.37
#